data_AF-A0A536YME2-F1
#
_entry.id   AF-A0A536YME2-F1
#
_cell.length_a   1.000
_cell.length_b   1.000
_cell.length_c   1.000
_cell.angle_alpha   90.00
_cell.angle_beta   90.00
_cell.angle_gamma   90.00
#
_symmetry.space_group_name_H-M   'P 1'
#
loop_
_entity.id
_entity.type
_entity.pdbx_description
1 polymer ?
#
loop_
_entity_poly.entity_id
_entity_poly.type
_entity_poly.pdbx_seq_one_letter_code
_entity_poly.pdbx_strand_id
1 'polypeptide(L)' 'MATGTVKWFNDAKGYGFITPEDGGEDLFAHFSAIQMNGFKTLKEGQKVSFEVTQGP' A
#
# COMPACT_ATOMS: atom_id res chain seq x y z
N MET A 1 3.37 0.65 -13.67
CA MET A 1 3.50 0.39 -12.22
C MET A 1 3.91 1.69 -11.57
N ALA A 2 3.13 2.18 -10.62
CA ALA A 2 3.47 3.36 -9.84
C ALA A 2 4.27 2.94 -8.61
N THR A 3 5.07 3.84 -8.06
CA THR A 3 5.81 3.62 -6.82
C THR A 3 5.40 4.63 -5.77
N GLY A 4 5.60 4.26 -4.51
CA GLY A 4 5.24 5.09 -3.37
C GLY A 4 5.83 4.56 -2.09
N THR A 5 5.62 5.34 -1.04
CA THR A 5 6.07 5.01 0.31
C THR A 5 4.87 4.71 1.18
N VAL A 6 4.93 3.60 1.92
CA VAL A 6 3.88 3.24 2.87
C VAL A 6 3.84 4.30 3.96
N LYS A 7 2.74 5.05 4.01
CA LYS A 7 2.54 6.11 5.00
C LYS A 7 2.30 5.54 6.38
N TRP A 8 1.50 4.48 6.44
CA TRP A 8 1.28 3.66 7.62
C TRP A 8 0.54 2.39 7.19
N PHE A 9 0.69 1.32 7.97
CA PHE A 9 -0.07 0.10 7.78
C PHE A 9 -0.37 -0.52 9.14
N ASN A 10 -1.59 -1.03 9.31
CA ASN A 10 -1.99 -1.71 10.53
C ASN A 10 -2.11 -3.21 10.24
N ASP A 11 -1.12 -3.97 10.67
CA ASP A 11 -1.07 -5.43 10.53
C ASP A 11 -2.28 -6.14 11.13
N ALA A 12 -2.78 -5.65 12.27
CA ALA A 12 -3.90 -6.27 12.98
C ALA A 12 -5.23 -6.07 12.24
N LYS A 13 -5.39 -4.93 11.56
CA LYS A 13 -6.59 -4.64 10.76
C LYS A 13 -6.44 -5.03 9.28
N GLY A 14 -5.22 -5.23 8.79
CA GLY A 14 -4.93 -5.60 7.40
C GLY A 14 -5.13 -4.46 6.39
N TYR A 15 -4.99 -3.20 6.80
CA TYR A 15 -5.06 -2.08 5.86
C TYR A 15 -4.16 -0.92 6.26
N GLY A 16 -3.89 -0.05 5.30
CA GLY A 16 -3.07 1.13 5.46
C GLY A 16 -3.20 2.09 4.29
N PHE A 17 -2.23 3.00 4.20
CA PHE A 17 -2.16 3.98 3.12
C PHE A 17 -0.74 4.06 2.56
N ILE A 18 -0.66 4.35 1.27
CA ILE A 18 0.58 4.54 0.52
C ILE A 18 0.55 5.95 -0.06
N THR A 19 1.61 6.72 0.17
CA THR A 19 1.81 8.01 -0.46
C THR A 19 2.58 7.80 -1.78
N PRO A 20 1.98 8.10 -2.94
CA PRO A 20 2.64 7.97 -4.24
C PRO A 20 3.85 8.91 -4.38
N GLU A 21 4.93 8.45 -5.03
CA GLU A 21 6.13 9.28 -5.26
C GLU A 21 5.91 10.38 -6.29
N ASP A 22 4.98 10.20 -7.24
CA ASP A 22 4.57 11.21 -8.23
C ASP A 22 3.75 12.37 -7.61
N GLY A 23 3.48 12.30 -6.30
CA GLY A 23 2.53 13.18 -5.63
C GLY A 23 1.07 12.77 -5.88
N GLY A 24 0.15 13.46 -5.21
CA GLY A 24 -1.28 13.15 -5.25
C GLY A 24 -1.85 12.73 -3.90
N GLU A 25 -3.04 12.12 -3.94
CA GLU A 25 -3.75 11.68 -2.74
C GLU A 25 -3.19 10.36 -2.20
N ASP A 26 -3.34 10.16 -0.89
CA ASP A 26 -2.96 8.91 -0.26
C ASP A 26 -3.82 7.76 -0.77
N LEU A 27 -3.16 6.69 -1.19
CA LEU A 27 -3.81 5.52 -1.79
C LEU A 27 -4.11 4.49 -0.72
N PHE A 28 -5.35 4.03 -0.66
CA PHE A 28 -5.75 2.98 0.26
C PHE A 28 -5.13 1.64 -0.15
N ALA A 29 -4.50 0.95 0.82
CA ALA A 29 -3.85 -0.33 0.62
C ALA A 29 -4.48 -1.39 1.54
N HIS A 30 -5.11 -2.41 0.95
CA HIS A 30 -5.68 -3.53 1.68
C HIS A 30 -4.80 -4.77 1.58
N PHE A 31 -4.71 -5.57 2.65
CA PHE A 31 -3.87 -6.76 2.69
C PHE A 31 -4.18 -7.77 1.57
N SER A 32 -5.43 -7.82 1.11
CA SER A 32 -5.83 -8.70 0.02
C SER A 32 -5.12 -8.41 -1.30
N ALA A 33 -4.75 -7.14 -1.53
CA ALA A 33 -4.05 -6.67 -2.73
C ALA A 33 -2.53 -6.88 -2.65
N ILE A 34 -1.98 -7.19 -1.47
CA ILE A 34 -0.55 -7.42 -1.29
C ILE A 34 -0.17 -8.76 -1.93
N GLN A 35 0.70 -8.69 -2.93
CA GLN A 35 1.30 -9.83 -3.61
C GLN A 35 2.62 -10.19 -2.92
N MET A 36 2.54 -10.96 -1.83
CA MET A 36 3.69 -11.43 -1.06
C MET A 36 3.44 -12.85 -0.56
N ASN A 37 4.51 -13.66 -0.49
CA ASN A 37 4.46 -14.97 0.15
C ASN A 37 4.53 -14.82 1.68
N GLY A 38 3.66 -15.50 2.41
CA GLY A 38 3.60 -15.46 3.86
C GLY A 38 2.64 -14.37 4.39
N PHE A 39 3.05 -13.66 5.44
CA PHE A 39 2.21 -12.67 6.09
C PHE A 39 2.12 -11.38 5.27
N LYS A 40 0.93 -11.07 4.75
CA LYS A 40 0.68 -9.94 3.85
C LYS A 40 0.63 -8.62 4.63
N THR A 41 1.80 -8.03 4.87
CA THR A 41 1.93 -6.76 5.58
C THR A 41 2.89 -5.78 4.91
N LEU A 42 2.74 -4.50 5.23
CA LEU A 42 3.60 -3.40 4.83
C LEU A 42 4.19 -2.72 6.07
N LYS A 43 5.40 -2.17 5.95
CA LYS A 43 6.02 -1.39 7.02
C LYS A 43 5.95 0.10 6.68
N GLU A 44 5.70 0.95 7.67
CA GLU A 44 5.81 2.40 7.50
C GLU A 44 7.19 2.78 6.95
N GLY A 45 7.23 3.70 5.98
CA GLY A 45 8.45 4.12 5.28
C GLY A 45 8.95 3.12 4.22
N GLN A 46 8.33 1.96 4.07
CA GLN A 46 8.71 0.98 3.04
C GLN A 46 8.35 1.50 1.65
N LYS A 47 9.29 1.42 0.71
CA LYS A 47 9.00 1.65 -0.71
C LYS A 47 8.29 0.45 -1.31
N VAL A 48 7.22 0.70 -2.04
CA VAL A 48 6.38 -0.31 -2.67
C VAL A 48 6.02 0.10 -4.09
N SER A 49 5.88 -0.90 -4.96
CA SER A 49 5.31 -0.75 -6.29
C SER A 49 3.86 -1.22 -6.26
N PHE A 50 2.95 -0.47 -6.88
CA PHE A 50 1.53 -0.78 -6.91
C PHE A 50 0.90 -0.38 -8.25
N GLU A 51 -0.30 -0.89 -8.47
CA GLU A 51 -1.19 -0.45 -9.53
C GLU A 51 -2.44 0.15 -8.88
N VAL A 52 -2.77 1.38 -9.27
CA VAL A 52 -3.96 2.07 -8.77
C VAL A 52 -5.16 1.58 -9.56
N THR A 53 -6.09 0.92 -8.88
CA THR A 53 -7.38 0.53 -9.45
C THR A 53 -8.47 1.39 -8.83
N GLN A 54 -9.34 2.00 -9.64
CA GLN A 54 -10.56 2.61 -9.13
C GLN A 54 -11.50 1.50 -8.66
N GLY A 55 -11.87 1.53 -7.37
CA GLY A 55 -12.93 0.65 -6.85
C GLY A 55 -14.27 0.94 -7.54
N PRO A 56 -15.19 -0.04 -7.57
CA PRO A 56 -16.53 0.15 -8.13
C PRO A 56 -17.36 1.20 -7.39
#